data_AF-A0A147F4L8-F1
#
_entry.id   AF-A0A147F4L8-F1
#
_cell.length_a   1.000
_cell.length_b   1.000
_cell.length_c   1.000
_cell.angle_alpha   90.00
_cell.angle_beta   90.00
_cell.angle_gamma   90.00
#
_symmetry.space_group_name_H-M   'P 1'
#
loop_
_entity.id
_entity.type
_entity.pdbx_description
1 polymer ?
#
loop_
_entity_poly.entity_id
_entity_poly.type
_entity_poly.pdbx_seq_one_letter_code
_entity_poly.pdbx_strand_id
1 'polypeptide(L)'
;MRWIEWSRAFDPPVPNLMRNEALNAELQQQRSELETLIARAEDYAKTSQAADLRARDAAERAEKSVARADAAAAEVGTGAQEAGFVAFEERERRAANWFRFFTVVLLAAVVGIGVDYYFFPKRLGDLDPALAIASRATIVVGLGALAAYLARQAGQHRRQAEWAAGVAVQLSSFLAFISELSGPARETVYAAFAQRVLGEPPQPKGTTSAPDVTSVPLDALLSAVAKLSK
;
A
#
# COMPACT_ATOMS: atom_id res chain seq x y z
N MET A 1 -95.90 83.37 -23.67
CA MET A 1 -95.32 82.02 -23.47
C MET A 1 -93.80 82.14 -23.51
N ARG A 2 -93.12 82.03 -22.36
CA ARG A 2 -91.69 81.71 -22.13
C ARG A 2 -91.24 82.33 -20.82
N TRP A 3 -91.65 81.66 -19.74
CA TRP A 3 -91.02 81.72 -18.43
C TRP A 3 -90.83 80.25 -18.02
N ILE A 4 -89.81 79.99 -17.21
CA ILE A 4 -89.47 78.70 -16.58
C ILE A 4 -88.50 77.85 -17.41
N GLU A 5 -87.23 77.86 -17.01
CA GLU A 5 -86.28 76.72 -16.93
C GLU A 5 -84.82 77.22 -16.96
N TRP A 6 -84.28 77.78 -15.86
CA TRP A 6 -82.82 78.05 -15.80
C TRP A 6 -82.22 77.98 -14.38
N SER A 7 -82.82 77.23 -13.46
CA SER A 7 -82.37 77.18 -12.05
C SER A 7 -82.18 75.77 -11.49
N ARG A 8 -81.67 74.82 -12.29
CA ARG A 8 -81.20 73.54 -11.75
C ARG A 8 -79.67 73.52 -11.69
N ALA A 9 -79.19 73.51 -10.44
CA ALA A 9 -78.04 72.78 -9.96
C ALA A 9 -76.70 73.04 -10.68
N PHE A 10 -76.05 74.13 -10.29
CA PHE A 10 -74.59 74.22 -10.38
C PHE A 10 -74.05 74.25 -8.94
N ASP A 11 -74.11 73.10 -8.27
CA ASP A 11 -73.28 72.88 -7.08
C ASP A 11 -71.84 72.73 -7.57
N PRO A 12 -70.92 73.65 -7.22
CA PRO A 12 -69.52 73.49 -7.59
C PRO A 12 -69.02 72.18 -6.98
N PRO A 13 -68.29 71.34 -7.74
CA PRO A 13 -67.74 70.09 -7.20
C PRO A 13 -66.88 70.43 -5.99
N VAL A 14 -67.22 69.84 -4.85
CA VAL A 14 -66.54 70.07 -3.57
C VAL A 14 -65.07 69.71 -3.77
N PRO A 15 -64.11 70.67 -3.73
CA PRO A 15 -62.70 70.43 -4.07
C PRO A 15 -62.03 69.34 -3.22
N ASN A 16 -62.63 69.02 -2.08
CA ASN A 16 -62.16 67.99 -1.16
C ASN A 16 -62.49 66.55 -1.61
N LEU A 17 -63.49 66.31 -2.46
CA LEU A 17 -63.86 64.94 -2.89
C LEU A 17 -62.86 64.36 -3.89
N MET A 18 -62.50 65.13 -4.94
CA MET A 18 -61.52 64.72 -5.95
C MET A 18 -60.13 64.48 -5.34
N ARG A 19 -59.77 65.25 -4.29
CA ARG A 19 -58.52 65.08 -3.55
C ARG A 19 -58.50 63.77 -2.76
N ASN A 20 -59.63 63.39 -2.16
CA ASN A 20 -59.76 62.15 -1.40
C ASN A 20 -59.78 60.92 -2.33
N GLU A 21 -60.40 61.02 -3.50
CA GLU A 21 -60.40 59.95 -4.50
C GLU A 21 -59.00 59.70 -5.08
N ALA A 22 -58.27 60.76 -5.44
CA ALA A 22 -56.89 60.64 -5.91
C ALA A 22 -55.96 60.05 -4.84
N LEU A 23 -56.09 60.50 -3.59
CA LEU A 23 -55.32 59.96 -2.47
C LEU A 23 -55.63 58.48 -2.22
N ASN A 24 -56.90 58.08 -2.31
CA ASN A 24 -57.30 56.68 -2.17
C ASN A 24 -56.75 55.83 -3.33
N ALA A 25 -56.73 56.34 -4.56
CA ALA A 25 -56.15 55.64 -5.70
C ALA A 25 -54.64 55.41 -5.54
N GLU A 26 -53.91 56.43 -5.05
CA GLU A 26 -52.47 56.32 -4.77
C GLU A 26 -52.18 55.33 -3.64
N LEU A 27 -52.97 55.36 -2.55
CA LEU A 27 -52.86 54.38 -1.47
C LEU A 27 -53.14 52.95 -1.94
N GLN A 28 -54.11 52.77 -2.85
CA GLN A 28 -54.39 51.46 -3.46
C GLN A 28 -53.22 50.99 -4.33
N GLN A 29 -52.62 51.89 -5.12
CA GLN A 29 -51.45 51.57 -5.93
C GLN A 29 -50.26 51.16 -5.06
N GLN A 30 -49.95 51.93 -4.01
CA GLN A 30 -48.88 51.59 -3.06
C GLN A 30 -49.13 50.26 -2.34
N ARG A 31 -50.39 49.96 -1.97
CA ARG A 31 -50.74 48.66 -1.37
C ARG A 31 -50.48 47.50 -2.33
N SER A 32 -50.91 47.63 -3.59
CA SER A 32 -50.66 46.59 -4.60
C SER A 32 -49.16 46.37 -4.85
N GLU A 33 -48.36 47.44 -4.86
CA GLU A 33 -46.91 47.35 -5.02
C GLU A 33 -46.26 46.64 -3.83
N LEU A 34 -46.62 47.01 -2.60
CA LEU A 34 -46.15 46.35 -1.39
C LEU A 34 -46.52 44.86 -1.37
N GLU A 35 -47.74 44.49 -1.78
CA GLU A 35 -48.17 43.09 -1.90
C GLU A 35 -47.30 42.32 -2.89
N THR A 36 -46.97 42.90 -4.05
CA THR A 36 -46.08 42.25 -5.02
C THR A 36 -44.64 42.10 -4.51
N LEU A 37 -44.14 43.08 -3.76
CA LEU A 37 -42.80 43.03 -3.15
C LEU A 37 -42.73 41.97 -2.05
N ILE A 38 -43.75 41.87 -1.20
CA ILE A 38 -43.87 40.83 -0.18
C ILE A 38 -43.91 39.45 -0.85
N ALA A 39 -44.74 39.26 -1.88
CA ALA A 39 -44.83 38.00 -2.60
C ALA A 39 -43.49 37.57 -3.23
N ARG A 40 -42.74 38.53 -3.82
CA ARG A 40 -41.39 38.26 -4.35
C ARG A 40 -40.40 37.92 -3.24
N ALA A 41 -40.41 38.66 -2.12
CA ALA A 41 -39.53 38.39 -0.99
C ALA A 41 -39.77 37.00 -0.39
N GLU A 42 -41.04 36.57 -0.28
CA GLU A 42 -41.39 35.21 0.15
C GLU A 42 -40.91 34.14 -0.82
N ASP A 43 -41.03 34.35 -2.14
CA ASP A 43 -40.52 33.42 -3.15
C ASP A 43 -38.99 33.31 -3.12
N TYR A 44 -38.30 34.45 -2.95
CA TYR A 44 -36.84 34.46 -2.74
C TYR A 44 -36.43 33.72 -1.45
N ALA A 45 -37.17 33.90 -0.35
CA ALA A 45 -36.89 33.18 0.89
C ALA A 45 -37.11 31.66 0.75
N LYS A 46 -38.16 31.24 0.04
CA LYS A 46 -38.43 29.81 -0.24
C LYS A 46 -37.36 29.20 -1.13
N THR A 47 -36.95 29.91 -2.18
CA THR A 47 -35.92 29.43 -3.11
C THR A 47 -34.54 29.40 -2.44
N SER A 48 -34.18 30.39 -1.62
CA SER A 48 -32.93 30.37 -0.85
C SER A 48 -32.92 29.23 0.17
N GLN A 49 -34.01 29.00 0.89
CA GLN A 49 -34.13 27.88 1.82
C GLN A 49 -34.01 26.52 1.10
N ALA A 50 -34.65 26.37 -0.06
CA ALA A 50 -34.53 25.16 -0.87
C ALA A 50 -33.11 24.96 -1.41
N ALA A 51 -32.41 26.04 -1.79
CA ALA A 51 -31.02 26.00 -2.21
C ALA A 51 -30.09 25.57 -1.07
N ASP A 52 -30.27 26.12 0.14
CA ASP A 52 -29.49 25.74 1.32
C ASP A 52 -29.66 24.27 1.70
N LEU A 53 -30.89 23.75 1.64
CA LEU A 53 -31.17 22.33 1.90
C LEU A 53 -30.49 21.42 0.88
N ARG A 54 -30.53 21.79 -0.41
CA ARG A 54 -29.83 21.04 -1.47
C ARG A 54 -28.31 21.11 -1.31
N ALA A 55 -27.77 22.26 -0.91
CA ALA A 55 -26.34 22.41 -0.67
C ALA A 55 -25.88 21.53 0.49
N ARG A 56 -26.66 21.46 1.59
CA ARG A 56 -26.37 20.58 2.73
C ARG A 56 -26.43 19.10 2.36
N ASP A 57 -27.46 18.67 1.65
CA ASP A 57 -27.60 17.29 1.18
C ASP A 57 -26.48 16.92 0.19
N ALA A 58 -26.11 17.83 -0.72
CA ALA A 58 -24.97 17.64 -1.61
C ALA A 58 -23.65 17.52 -0.85
N ALA A 59 -23.43 18.35 0.18
CA ALA A 59 -22.25 18.28 1.03
C ALA A 59 -22.19 16.95 1.80
N GLU A 60 -23.30 16.51 2.40
CA GLU A 60 -23.36 15.22 3.12
C GLU A 60 -23.10 14.04 2.19
N ARG A 61 -23.65 14.06 0.96
CA ARG A 61 -23.37 13.03 -0.05
C ARG A 61 -21.91 13.04 -0.50
N ALA A 62 -21.31 14.23 -0.64
CA ALA A 62 -19.90 14.37 -0.99
C ALA A 62 -19.00 13.79 0.11
N GLU A 63 -19.25 14.12 1.37
CA GLU A 63 -18.52 13.57 2.53
C GLU A 63 -18.61 12.04 2.58
N LYS A 64 -19.82 11.48 2.41
CA LYS A 64 -20.00 10.02 2.35
C LYS A 64 -19.27 9.39 1.16
N SER A 65 -19.21 10.09 0.02
CA SER A 65 -18.51 9.60 -1.17
C SER A 65 -17.00 9.59 -0.97
N VAL A 66 -16.44 10.64 -0.35
CA VAL A 66 -15.03 10.70 0.04
C VAL A 66 -14.70 9.58 1.01
N ALA A 67 -15.49 9.39 2.07
CA ALA A 67 -15.28 8.31 3.05
C ALA A 67 -15.30 6.91 2.40
N ARG A 68 -16.17 6.68 1.41
CA ARG A 68 -16.20 5.42 0.64
C ARG A 68 -15.00 5.26 -0.27
N ALA A 69 -14.58 6.34 -0.93
CA ALA A 69 -13.40 6.32 -1.79
C ALA A 69 -12.12 6.03 -1.00
N ASP A 70 -11.97 6.63 0.17
CA ASP A 70 -10.83 6.39 1.08
C ASP A 70 -10.81 4.94 1.58
N ALA A 71 -11.97 4.40 1.95
CA ALA A 71 -12.08 2.99 2.36
C ALA A 71 -11.71 2.02 1.24
N ALA A 72 -12.19 2.27 0.01
CA ALA A 72 -11.87 1.45 -1.15
C ALA A 72 -10.38 1.56 -1.55
N ALA A 73 -9.80 2.76 -1.50
CA ALA A 73 -8.38 2.98 -1.77
C ALA A 73 -7.51 2.28 -0.73
N ALA A 74 -7.91 2.29 0.55
CA ALA A 74 -7.22 1.55 1.60
C ALA A 74 -7.27 0.04 1.35
N GLU A 75 -8.44 -0.51 1.00
CA GLU A 75 -8.61 -1.94 0.70
C GLU A 75 -7.81 -2.39 -0.54
N VAL A 76 -7.84 -1.61 -1.63
CA VAL A 76 -7.05 -1.91 -2.84
C VAL A 76 -5.56 -1.77 -2.55
N GLY A 77 -5.16 -0.75 -1.79
CA GLY A 77 -3.77 -0.50 -1.43
C GLY A 77 -3.18 -1.64 -0.59
N THR A 78 -3.91 -2.15 0.39
CA THR A 78 -3.45 -3.29 1.20
C THR A 78 -3.46 -4.60 0.45
N GLY A 79 -4.49 -4.85 -0.38
CA GLY A 79 -4.50 -6.03 -1.25
C GLY A 79 -3.32 -6.06 -2.22
N ALA A 80 -2.96 -4.93 -2.81
CA ALA A 80 -1.79 -4.82 -3.69
C ALA A 80 -0.47 -5.05 -2.94
N GLN A 81 -0.34 -4.54 -1.72
CA GLN A 81 0.85 -4.76 -0.88
C GLN A 81 1.00 -6.22 -0.46
N GLU A 82 -0.09 -6.85 -0.01
CA GLU A 82 -0.13 -8.27 0.34
C GLU A 82 0.29 -9.14 -0.86
N ALA A 83 -0.30 -8.91 -2.03
CA ALA A 83 0.05 -9.61 -3.26
C ALA A 83 1.55 -9.42 -3.61
N GLY A 84 2.09 -8.23 -3.37
CA GLY A 84 3.52 -7.95 -3.52
C GLY A 84 4.42 -8.82 -2.64
N PHE A 85 4.07 -8.98 -1.35
CA PHE A 85 4.81 -9.82 -0.41
C PHE A 85 4.66 -11.32 -0.71
N VAL A 86 3.48 -11.78 -1.13
CA VAL A 86 3.27 -13.17 -1.57
C VAL A 86 4.12 -13.47 -2.80
N ALA A 87 4.10 -12.58 -3.80
CA ALA A 87 4.95 -12.74 -4.99
C ALA A 87 6.45 -12.71 -4.65
N PHE A 88 6.85 -11.92 -3.66
CA PHE A 88 8.23 -11.92 -3.15
C PHE A 88 8.56 -13.25 -2.45
N GLU A 89 7.71 -13.75 -1.54
CA GLU A 89 7.88 -15.06 -0.92
C GLU A 89 8.10 -16.15 -1.97
N GLU A 90 7.25 -16.23 -2.99
CA GLU A 90 7.34 -17.26 -4.02
C GLU A 90 8.65 -17.19 -4.80
N ARG A 91 9.11 -15.98 -5.15
CA ARG A 91 10.39 -15.79 -5.84
C ARG A 91 11.56 -16.25 -4.98
N GLU A 92 11.59 -15.84 -3.71
CA GLU A 92 12.65 -16.20 -2.78
C GLU A 92 12.64 -17.71 -2.46
N ARG A 93 11.46 -18.32 -2.30
CA ARG A 93 11.32 -19.77 -2.12
C ARG A 93 11.79 -20.54 -3.34
N ARG A 94 11.48 -20.07 -4.55
CA ARG A 94 12.00 -20.64 -5.81
C ARG A 94 13.52 -20.52 -5.87
N ALA A 95 14.08 -19.35 -5.60
CA ALA A 95 15.53 -19.13 -5.56
C ALA A 95 16.22 -20.08 -4.56
N ALA A 96 15.67 -20.21 -3.34
CA ALA A 96 16.18 -21.13 -2.35
C ALA A 96 16.20 -22.60 -2.82
N ASN A 97 15.13 -23.04 -3.49
CA ASN A 97 15.06 -24.40 -4.04
C ASN A 97 16.08 -24.62 -5.16
N TRP A 98 16.31 -23.62 -6.00
CA TRP A 98 17.36 -23.65 -7.02
C TRP A 98 18.76 -23.77 -6.42
N PHE A 99 19.10 -22.96 -5.41
CA PHE A 99 20.38 -23.06 -4.71
C PHE A 99 20.55 -24.43 -4.05
N ARG A 100 19.50 -24.93 -3.38
CA ARG A 100 19.50 -26.26 -2.77
C ARG A 100 19.74 -27.37 -3.80
N PHE A 101 19.10 -27.28 -4.97
CA PHE A 101 19.30 -28.23 -6.05
C PHE A 101 20.77 -28.26 -6.48
N PHE A 102 21.39 -27.10 -6.72
CA PHE A 102 22.81 -27.04 -7.09
C PHE A 102 23.74 -27.52 -5.98
N THR A 103 23.44 -27.24 -4.71
CA THR A 103 24.18 -27.82 -3.57
C THR A 103 24.13 -29.35 -3.64
N VAL A 104 22.96 -29.95 -3.86
CA VAL A 104 22.82 -31.42 -3.96
C VAL A 104 23.61 -31.97 -5.15
N VAL A 105 23.55 -31.32 -6.31
CA VAL A 105 24.31 -31.71 -7.50
C VAL A 105 25.82 -31.67 -7.24
N LEU A 106 26.34 -30.63 -6.60
CA LEU A 106 27.76 -30.52 -6.26
C LEU A 106 28.20 -31.60 -5.26
N LEU A 107 27.39 -31.86 -4.23
CA LEU A 107 27.68 -32.93 -3.27
C LEU A 107 27.64 -34.32 -3.93
N ALA A 108 26.70 -34.55 -4.86
CA ALA A 108 26.65 -35.78 -5.65
C ALA A 108 27.89 -35.92 -6.55
N ALA A 109 28.39 -34.82 -7.13
CA ALA A 109 29.63 -34.83 -7.90
C ALA A 109 30.85 -35.18 -7.03
N VAL A 110 30.94 -34.65 -5.81
CA VAL A 110 31.99 -35.01 -4.83
C VAL A 110 31.96 -36.51 -4.52
N VAL A 111 30.78 -37.06 -4.24
CA VAL A 111 30.61 -38.51 -4.02
C VAL A 111 30.99 -39.29 -5.27
N GLY A 112 30.57 -38.83 -6.46
CA GLY A 112 30.89 -39.45 -7.74
C GLY A 112 32.38 -39.54 -8.02
N ILE A 113 33.15 -38.48 -7.69
CA ILE A 113 34.62 -38.50 -7.80
C ILE A 113 35.22 -39.57 -6.88
N GLY A 114 34.69 -39.71 -5.65
CA GLY A 114 35.13 -40.75 -4.72
C GLY A 114 34.83 -42.17 -5.22
N VAL A 115 33.64 -42.38 -5.78
CA VAL A 115 33.22 -43.66 -6.36
C VAL A 115 34.06 -44.00 -7.60
N ASP A 116 34.25 -43.08 -8.54
CA ASP A 116 35.08 -43.30 -9.73
C ASP A 116 36.53 -43.64 -9.34
N TYR A 117 37.09 -42.94 -8.33
CA TYR A 117 38.42 -43.25 -7.81
C TYR A 117 38.52 -44.67 -7.25
N TYR A 118 37.53 -45.12 -6.49
CA TYR A 118 37.51 -46.44 -5.88
C TYR A 118 37.40 -47.57 -6.92
N PHE A 119 36.51 -47.42 -7.92
CA PHE A 119 36.25 -48.47 -8.91
C PHE A 119 37.20 -48.44 -10.12
N PHE A 120 37.77 -47.28 -10.47
CA PHE A 120 38.58 -47.10 -11.67
C PHE A 120 39.94 -46.42 -11.41
N PRO A 121 40.80 -46.99 -10.54
CA PRO A 121 42.05 -46.34 -10.11
C PRO A 121 43.04 -46.06 -11.24
N LYS A 122 42.96 -46.78 -12.37
CA LYS A 122 43.93 -46.71 -13.49
C LYS A 122 43.55 -45.76 -14.65
N ARG A 123 42.44 -45.01 -14.56
CA ARG A 123 41.94 -44.18 -15.68
C ARG A 123 42.77 -42.92 -15.99
N LEU A 124 43.62 -42.46 -15.07
CA LEU A 124 44.34 -41.18 -15.20
C LEU A 124 45.80 -41.32 -15.71
N GLY A 125 46.19 -42.48 -16.23
CA GLY A 125 47.52 -42.69 -16.83
C GLY A 125 48.65 -42.69 -15.80
N ASP A 126 49.90 -42.71 -16.30
CA ASP A 126 51.15 -42.79 -15.52
C ASP A 126 51.46 -41.51 -14.69
N LEU A 127 50.46 -40.76 -14.27
CA LEU A 127 50.64 -39.68 -13.30
C LEU A 127 51.17 -40.24 -11.98
N ASP A 128 52.13 -39.54 -11.39
CA ASP A 128 52.59 -39.81 -10.03
C ASP A 128 51.37 -39.94 -9.08
N PRO A 129 51.21 -41.07 -8.36
CA PRO A 129 50.11 -41.28 -7.43
C PRO A 129 49.88 -40.12 -6.47
N ALA A 130 50.95 -39.46 -6.00
CA ALA A 130 50.84 -38.33 -5.10
C ALA A 130 50.15 -37.13 -5.77
N LEU A 131 50.51 -36.82 -7.02
CA LEU A 131 49.92 -35.73 -7.80
C LEU A 131 48.46 -36.03 -8.18
N ALA A 132 48.15 -37.30 -8.48
CA ALA A 132 46.79 -37.74 -8.76
C ALA A 132 45.85 -37.64 -7.54
N ILE A 133 46.38 -37.86 -6.32
CA ILE A 133 45.62 -37.66 -5.07
C ILE A 133 45.45 -36.16 -4.79
N ALA A 134 46.53 -35.37 -4.90
CA ALA A 134 46.51 -33.94 -4.62
C ALA A 134 45.50 -33.20 -5.50
N SER A 135 45.51 -33.44 -6.82
CA SER A 135 44.58 -32.80 -7.77
C SER A 135 43.11 -33.09 -7.45
N ARG A 136 42.77 -34.35 -7.15
CA ARG A 136 41.40 -34.73 -6.77
C ARG A 136 40.99 -34.14 -5.42
N ALA A 137 41.89 -34.13 -4.44
CA ALA A 137 41.65 -33.50 -3.15
C ALA A 137 41.34 -32.01 -3.32
N THR A 138 42.10 -31.29 -4.15
CA THR A 138 41.83 -29.88 -4.47
C THR A 138 40.46 -29.69 -5.10
N ILE A 139 40.07 -30.55 -6.06
CA ILE A 139 38.73 -30.48 -6.69
C ILE A 139 37.62 -30.72 -5.65
N VAL A 140 37.76 -31.76 -4.81
CA VAL A 140 36.77 -32.09 -3.77
C VAL A 140 36.63 -30.95 -2.76
N VAL A 141 37.73 -30.36 -2.31
CA VAL A 141 37.73 -29.19 -1.43
C VAL A 141 37.03 -28.01 -2.09
N GLY A 142 37.37 -27.70 -3.35
CA GLY A 142 36.77 -26.60 -4.10
C GLY A 142 35.25 -26.77 -4.29
N LEU A 143 34.81 -27.96 -4.70
CA LEU A 143 33.39 -28.28 -4.85
C LEU A 143 32.66 -28.25 -3.50
N GLY A 144 33.29 -28.75 -2.43
CA GLY A 144 32.75 -28.72 -1.08
C GLY A 144 32.55 -27.30 -0.55
N ALA A 145 33.53 -26.42 -0.74
CA ALA A 145 33.44 -25.01 -0.37
C ALA A 145 32.32 -24.29 -1.13
N LEU A 146 32.22 -24.55 -2.45
CA LEU A 146 31.13 -23.99 -3.27
C LEU A 146 29.76 -24.50 -2.83
N ALA A 147 29.62 -25.79 -2.56
CA ALA A 147 28.37 -26.39 -2.07
C ALA A 147 27.93 -25.78 -0.74
N ALA A 148 28.87 -25.56 0.19
CA ALA A 148 28.62 -24.89 1.46
C ALA A 148 28.14 -23.44 1.28
N TYR A 149 28.75 -22.69 0.36
CA TYR A 149 28.30 -21.33 0.02
C TYR A 149 26.87 -21.32 -0.53
N LEU A 150 26.56 -22.18 -1.50
CA LEU A 150 25.21 -22.27 -2.07
C LEU A 150 24.18 -22.71 -1.01
N ALA A 151 24.55 -23.59 -0.10
CA ALA A 151 23.69 -24.00 1.01
C ALA A 151 23.37 -22.82 1.95
N ARG A 152 24.38 -21.98 2.25
CA ARG A 152 24.20 -20.75 3.03
C ARG A 152 23.24 -19.79 2.32
N GLN A 153 23.40 -19.61 1.01
CA GLN A 153 22.50 -18.77 0.22
C GLN A 153 21.07 -19.31 0.16
N ALA A 154 20.89 -20.62 -0.04
CA ALA A 154 19.57 -21.24 0.05
C ALA A 154 18.89 -20.95 1.40
N GLY A 155 19.65 -21.01 2.49
CA GLY A 155 19.16 -20.66 3.82
C GLY A 155 18.77 -19.18 3.96
N GLN A 156 19.50 -18.26 3.34
CA GLN A 156 19.17 -16.83 3.33
C GLN A 156 17.86 -16.55 2.60
N HIS A 157 17.70 -17.07 1.38
CA HIS A 157 16.48 -16.94 0.59
C HIS A 157 15.26 -17.55 1.30
N ARG A 158 15.42 -18.69 1.99
CA ARG A 158 14.33 -19.26 2.82
C ARG A 158 13.87 -18.32 3.93
N ARG A 159 14.81 -17.72 4.66
CA ARG A 159 14.47 -16.78 5.75
C ARG A 159 13.77 -15.53 5.20
N GLN A 160 14.18 -15.04 4.05
CA GLN A 160 13.53 -13.91 3.37
C GLN A 160 12.11 -14.27 2.94
N ALA A 161 11.90 -15.48 2.40
CA ALA A 161 10.56 -15.98 2.07
C ALA A 161 9.68 -16.10 3.33
N GLU A 162 10.19 -16.72 4.40
CA GLU A 162 9.46 -16.89 5.68
C GLU A 162 9.12 -15.53 6.32
N TRP A 163 10.03 -14.55 6.24
CA TRP A 163 9.76 -13.19 6.68
C TRP A 163 8.64 -12.52 5.87
N ALA A 164 8.71 -12.60 4.54
CA ALA A 164 7.71 -11.99 3.67
C ALA A 164 6.32 -12.63 3.85
N ALA A 165 6.26 -13.95 4.00
CA ALA A 165 5.04 -14.67 4.34
C ALA A 165 4.45 -14.16 5.67
N GLY A 166 5.31 -13.96 6.67
CA GLY A 166 4.90 -13.39 7.96
C GLY A 166 4.35 -11.97 7.83
N VAL A 167 4.96 -11.12 7.00
CA VAL A 167 4.48 -9.75 6.74
C VAL A 167 3.15 -9.76 5.99
N ALA A 168 2.98 -10.63 4.99
CA ALA A 168 1.71 -10.77 4.27
C ALA A 168 0.55 -11.13 5.22
N VAL A 169 0.76 -12.12 6.09
CA VAL A 169 -0.22 -12.50 7.11
C VAL A 169 -0.48 -11.33 8.08
N GLN A 170 0.58 -10.63 8.53
CA GLN A 170 0.43 -9.48 9.41
C GLN A 170 -0.41 -8.38 8.76
N LEU A 171 -0.16 -8.02 7.49
CA LEU A 171 -0.95 -7.04 6.73
C LEU A 171 -2.43 -7.42 6.64
N SER A 172 -2.73 -8.69 6.34
CA SER A 172 -4.11 -9.18 6.25
C SER A 172 -4.88 -9.02 7.57
N SER A 173 -4.20 -9.25 8.71
CA SER A 173 -4.81 -9.14 10.04
C SER A 173 -4.80 -7.72 10.63
N PHE A 174 -3.84 -6.89 10.21
CA PHE A 174 -3.59 -5.58 10.81
C PHE A 174 -4.74 -4.61 10.58
N LEU A 175 -5.33 -4.60 9.37
CA LEU A 175 -6.46 -3.73 9.06
C LEU A 175 -7.70 -4.03 9.90
N ALA A 176 -7.99 -5.31 10.13
CA ALA A 176 -9.09 -5.70 10.99
C ALA A 176 -8.86 -5.20 12.42
N PHE A 177 -7.65 -5.39 12.95
CA PHE A 177 -7.28 -4.93 14.30
C PHE A 177 -7.35 -3.40 14.44
N ILE A 178 -6.80 -2.66 13.48
CA ILE A 178 -6.72 -1.20 13.58
C ILE A 178 -8.09 -0.52 13.42
N SER A 179 -9.05 -1.20 12.78
CA SER A 179 -10.41 -0.70 12.59
C SER A 179 -11.14 -0.42 13.91
N GLU A 180 -10.80 -1.15 14.98
CA GLU A 180 -11.39 -0.99 16.32
C GLU A 180 -10.78 0.16 17.13
N LEU A 181 -9.60 0.64 16.73
CA LEU A 181 -8.88 1.71 17.42
C LEU A 181 -9.26 3.08 16.84
N SER A 182 -9.41 4.11 17.68
CA SER A 182 -9.65 5.49 17.26
C SER A 182 -8.69 6.48 17.92
N GLY A 183 -8.40 7.60 17.25
CA GLY A 183 -7.58 8.68 17.81
C GLY A 183 -6.07 8.35 17.90
N PRO A 184 -5.33 8.96 18.85
CA PRO A 184 -3.87 8.89 18.92
C PRO A 184 -3.28 7.48 19.04
N ALA A 185 -4.05 6.54 19.61
CA ALA A 185 -3.65 5.15 19.73
C ALA A 185 -3.51 4.47 18.36
N ARG A 186 -4.44 4.74 17.43
CA ARG A 186 -4.39 4.22 16.06
C ARG A 186 -3.12 4.68 15.34
N GLU A 187 -2.79 5.96 15.43
CA GLU A 187 -1.60 6.55 14.79
C GLU A 187 -0.30 5.93 15.31
N THR A 188 -0.22 5.72 16.63
CA THR A 188 0.95 5.11 17.28
C THR A 188 1.16 3.68 16.80
N VAL A 189 0.08 2.90 16.72
CA VAL A 189 0.13 1.52 16.23
C VAL A 189 0.48 1.48 14.74
N TYR A 190 -0.07 2.38 13.92
CA TYR A 190 0.32 2.53 12.50
C TYR A 190 1.81 2.83 12.34
N ALA A 191 2.35 3.78 13.11
CA ALA A 191 3.75 4.15 13.03
C ALA A 191 4.67 2.97 13.42
N ALA A 192 4.35 2.25 14.49
CA ALA A 192 5.09 1.07 14.92
C ALA A 192 5.02 -0.06 13.89
N PHE A 193 3.85 -0.28 13.28
CA PHE A 193 3.67 -1.27 12.22
C PHE A 193 4.44 -0.90 10.96
N ALA A 194 4.37 0.36 10.52
CA ALA A 194 5.11 0.86 9.37
C ALA A 194 6.62 0.69 9.57
N GLN A 195 7.16 1.01 10.75
CA GLN A 195 8.58 0.78 11.06
C GLN A 195 8.98 -0.69 10.97
N ARG A 196 8.08 -1.62 11.33
CA ARG A 196 8.33 -3.07 11.24
C ARG A 196 8.28 -3.59 9.80
N VAL A 197 7.29 -3.15 9.03
CA VAL A 197 7.07 -3.63 7.65
C VAL A 197 8.08 -3.03 6.68
N LEU A 198 8.41 -1.75 6.85
CA LEU A 198 9.40 -1.03 6.03
C LEU A 198 10.84 -1.24 6.55
N GLY A 199 11.00 -1.89 7.69
CA GLY A 199 12.30 -2.23 8.25
C GLY A 199 13.01 -3.32 7.44
N GLU A 200 14.33 -3.40 7.60
CA GLU A 200 15.11 -4.45 6.94
C GLU A 200 14.66 -5.86 7.40
N PRO A 201 14.63 -6.85 6.49
CA PRO A 201 14.41 -8.24 6.87
C PRO A 201 15.40 -8.64 7.97
N PRO A 202 14.99 -9.49 8.93
CA PRO A 202 15.84 -9.89 10.04
C PRO A 202 17.12 -10.52 9.49
N GLN A 203 18.21 -9.76 9.57
CA GLN A 203 19.54 -10.31 9.34
C GLN A 203 19.86 -11.23 10.53
N PRO A 204 20.47 -12.40 10.30
CA PRO A 204 20.89 -13.27 11.39
C PRO A 204 21.87 -12.49 12.30
N LYS A 205 21.38 -12.06 13.47
CA LYS A 205 22.20 -11.43 14.51
C LYS A 205 23.14 -12.50 15.07
N GLY A 206 24.41 -12.41 14.71
CA GLY A 206 25.47 -13.26 15.26
C GLY A 206 25.78 -14.48 14.40
N THR A 207 26.69 -14.30 13.45
CA THR A 207 27.78 -15.27 13.33
C THR A 207 28.88 -14.83 14.29
N THR A 208 28.69 -15.03 15.60
CA THR A 208 29.85 -15.33 16.44
C THR A 208 30.23 -16.75 16.06
N SER A 209 31.19 -16.88 15.15
CA SER A 209 31.97 -18.11 14.93
C SER A 209 31.17 -19.43 14.83
N ALA A 210 30.24 -19.54 13.87
CA ALA A 210 30.28 -20.78 13.09
C ALA A 210 31.59 -20.70 12.30
N PRO A 211 32.48 -21.72 12.33
CA PRO A 211 33.78 -21.63 11.69
C PRO A 211 33.54 -21.10 10.28
N ASP A 212 34.09 -19.93 10.03
CA ASP A 212 34.00 -19.28 8.75
C ASP A 212 34.70 -20.22 7.77
N VAL A 213 33.92 -21.00 7.03
CA VAL A 213 34.46 -21.94 6.04
C VAL A 213 35.05 -21.16 4.86
N THR A 214 34.91 -19.82 4.83
CA THR A 214 35.69 -18.95 3.94
C THR A 214 37.09 -18.65 4.50
N SER A 215 37.33 -18.91 5.79
CA SER A 215 38.66 -19.13 6.36
C SER A 215 38.88 -20.63 6.58
N VAL A 216 38.77 -21.46 5.54
CA VAL A 216 39.77 -22.52 5.46
C VAL A 216 41.07 -21.76 5.26
N PRO A 217 41.98 -21.71 6.25
CA PRO A 217 43.23 -20.98 6.06
C PRO A 217 43.86 -21.63 4.83
N LEU A 218 44.03 -20.87 3.75
CA LEU A 218 44.76 -21.35 2.58
C LEU A 218 46.09 -21.95 3.04
N ASP A 219 46.67 -21.40 4.10
CA ASP A 219 47.83 -21.94 4.83
C ASP A 219 47.64 -23.35 5.42
N ALA A 220 46.47 -23.68 5.96
CA ALA A 220 46.16 -25.03 6.46
C ALA A 220 46.01 -26.03 5.31
N LEU A 221 45.43 -25.61 4.19
CA LEU A 221 45.30 -26.45 3.01
C LEU A 221 46.66 -26.62 2.30
N LEU A 222 47.45 -25.55 2.18
CA LEU A 222 48.80 -25.55 1.60
C LEU A 222 49.78 -26.34 2.47
N SER A 223 49.70 -26.24 3.80
CA SER A 223 50.55 -27.03 4.70
C SER A 223 50.19 -28.51 4.71
N ALA A 224 48.90 -28.87 4.55
CA ALA A 224 48.48 -30.25 4.37
C ALA A 224 49.01 -30.84 3.04
N VAL A 225 48.92 -30.08 1.94
CA VAL A 225 49.49 -30.48 0.64
C VAL A 225 51.02 -30.58 0.70
N ALA A 226 51.71 -29.63 1.34
CA ALA A 226 53.16 -29.65 1.50
C ALA A 226 53.65 -30.85 2.33
N LYS A 227 52.90 -31.26 3.36
CA LYS A 227 53.21 -32.46 4.16
C LYS A 227 53.05 -33.77 3.39
N LEU A 228 52.17 -33.82 2.39
CA LEU A 228 51.95 -34.99 1.53
C LEU A 228 52.99 -35.10 0.39
N SER A 229 53.75 -34.02 0.11
CA SER A 229 54.79 -33.98 -0.92
C SER A 229 56.21 -34.36 -0.43
N LYS A 230 56.35 -34.70 0.86
CA LYS A 230 57.59 -35.21 1.46
C LYS A 230 57.43 -36.68 1.81
#